data_AF-W7CY59-F1
#
_entry.id   AF-W7CY59-F1
#
_cell.length_a   1.000
_cell.length_b   1.000
_cell.length_c   1.000
_cell.angle_alpha   90.00
_cell.angle_beta   90.00
_cell.angle_gamma   90.00
#
_symmetry.space_group_name_H-M   'P 1'
#
loop_
_entity.id
_entity.type
_entity.pdbx_description
1 polymer ?
#
loop_
_entity_poly.entity_id
_entity_poly.type
_entity_poly.pdbx_seq_one_letter_code
_entity_poly.pdbx_strand_id
1 'polypeptide(L)'
;MNDLQQAIEKICDNRIKEEVSARDLRIEELEKEIKYLKVLIDNLSNTNKKVDKEKLNMKESTAYLGYKSYNTLSSRIGTEGFPKRYEDGGKVYFLKEELDAWIVTLKSKE
;
A
#
# COMPACT_ATOMS: atom_id res chain seq x y z
N MET A 1 46.94 12.51 44.43
CA MET A 1 45.55 12.76 44.00
C MET A 1 44.75 12.94 45.28
N ASN A 2 44.04 14.06 45.44
CA ASN A 2 43.34 14.41 46.69
C ASN A 2 41.98 13.67 46.77
N ASP A 3 41.54 13.27 47.97
CA ASP A 3 40.28 12.57 48.25
C ASP A 3 39.07 13.25 47.59
N LEU A 4 39.08 14.59 47.54
CA LEU A 4 38.02 15.36 46.88
C LEU A 4 37.92 15.06 45.38
N GLN A 5 39.06 14.83 44.73
CA GLN A 5 39.17 14.57 43.29
C GLN A 5 38.65 13.17 42.95
N GLN A 6 38.98 12.17 43.78
CA GLN A 6 38.46 10.81 43.66
C GLN A 6 36.95 10.75 43.90
N ALA A 7 36.42 11.54 44.84
CA ALA A 7 34.99 11.62 45.09
C ALA A 7 34.22 12.20 43.89
N ILE A 8 34.76 13.24 43.23
CA ILE A 8 34.16 13.84 42.04
C ILE A 8 34.16 12.85 40.87
N GLU A 9 35.28 12.19 40.60
CA GLU A 9 35.38 11.18 39.52
C GLU A 9 34.34 10.07 39.71
N LYS A 10 34.19 9.56 40.94
CA LYS A 10 33.22 8.51 41.24
C LYS A 10 31.77 8.94 41.02
N ILE A 11 31.44 10.20 41.34
CA ILE A 11 30.10 10.76 41.09
C ILE A 11 29.85 10.88 39.59
N CYS A 12 30.82 11.40 38.84
CA CYS A 12 30.72 11.53 37.39
C CYS A 12 30.55 10.16 36.72
N ASP A 13 31.36 9.17 37.09
CA ASP A 13 31.29 7.82 36.55
C ASP A 13 29.93 7.16 36.81
N ASN A 14 29.40 7.30 38.02
CA ASN A 14 28.09 6.75 38.36
C ASN A 14 26.98 7.40 37.53
N ARG A 15 27.01 8.73 37.38
CA ARG A 15 26.01 9.45 36.59
C ARG A 15 26.07 9.09 35.11
N ILE A 16 27.29 8.94 34.56
CA ILE A 16 27.48 8.48 33.18
C ILE A 16 26.90 7.08 33.02
N LYS A 17 27.15 6.16 33.95
CA LYS A 17 26.59 4.79 33.90
C LYS A 17 25.07 4.76 33.95
N GLU A 18 24.46 5.58 34.81
CA GLU A 18 23.01 5.71 34.91
C GLU A 18 22.40 6.23 33.61
N GLU A 19 22.99 7.28 33.03
CA GLU A 19 22.52 7.85 31.76
C GLU A 19 22.69 6.88 30.58
N VAL A 20 23.80 6.15 30.52
CA VAL A 20 24.04 5.12 29.49
C VAL A 20 23.02 3.99 29.63
N SER A 21 22.81 3.48 30.85
CA SER A 21 21.85 2.39 31.10
C SER A 21 20.42 2.79 30.73
N ALA A 22 20.02 4.02 31.05
CA ALA A 22 18.70 4.54 30.68
C ALA A 22 18.54 4.66 29.15
N ARG A 23 19.60 5.04 28.44
CA ARG A 23 19.61 5.10 26.97
C ARG A 23 19.55 3.72 26.34
N ASP A 24 20.28 2.74 26.87
CA ASP A 24 20.27 1.37 26.37
C ASP A 24 18.86 0.75 26.48
N LEU A 25 18.18 0.93 27.61
CA LEU A 25 16.78 0.53 27.78
C LEU A 25 15.86 1.18 26.74
N ARG A 26 16.05 2.48 26.48
CA ARG A 26 15.25 3.20 25.47
C ARG A 26 15.52 2.69 24.05
N ILE A 27 16.76 2.33 23.74
CA ILE A 27 17.13 1.75 22.44
C ILE A 27 16.41 0.41 22.27
N GLU A 28 16.43 -0.48 23.27
CA GLU A 28 15.74 -1.77 23.21
C GLU A 28 14.21 -1.63 22.99
N GLU A 29 13.57 -0.63 23.62
CA GLU A 29 12.16 -0.33 23.39
C GLU A 29 11.89 0.08 21.94
N LEU A 30 12.70 1.00 21.41
CA LEU A 30 12.58 1.50 20.04
C LEU A 30 12.82 0.38 19.02
N GLU A 31 13.76 -0.53 19.26
CA GLU A 31 14.01 -1.67 18.39
C GLU A 31 12.81 -2.62 18.32
N LYS A 32 12.14 -2.87 19.46
CA LYS A 32 10.89 -3.65 19.52
C LYS A 32 9.77 -2.99 18.74
N GLU A 33 9.61 -1.67 18.87
CA GLU A 33 8.60 -0.90 18.14
C GLU A 33 8.85 -0.92 16.62
N ILE A 34 10.09 -0.68 16.19
CA ILE A 34 10.49 -0.78 14.77
C ILE A 34 10.18 -2.17 14.22
N LYS A 35 10.47 -3.23 14.97
CA LYS A 35 10.17 -4.61 14.56
C LYS A 35 8.68 -4.83 14.37
N TYR A 36 7.85 -4.35 15.29
CA TYR A 36 6.39 -4.44 15.19
C TYR A 36 5.86 -3.69 13.97
N LEU A 37 6.32 -2.45 13.74
CA LEU A 37 5.90 -1.64 12.60
C LEU A 37 6.25 -2.28 11.26
N LYS A 38 7.42 -2.93 11.15
CA LYS A 38 7.80 -3.69 9.94
C LYS A 38 6.80 -4.80 9.63
N VAL A 39 6.41 -5.61 10.63
CA VAL A 39 5.41 -6.67 10.46
C VAL A 39 4.06 -6.10 10.01
N LEU A 40 3.65 -4.97 10.58
CA LEU A 40 2.40 -4.30 10.19
C LEU A 40 2.44 -3.82 8.73
N ILE A 41 3.55 -3.21 8.30
CA ILE A 41 3.77 -2.76 6.92
C ILE A 41 3.73 -3.94 5.94
N ASP A 42 4.36 -5.07 6.28
CA ASP A 42 4.35 -6.27 5.43
C ASP A 42 2.92 -6.82 5.28
N ASN A 43 2.16 -6.87 6.38
CA ASN A 43 0.76 -7.31 6.35
C ASN A 43 -0.14 -6.38 5.52
N LEU A 44 0.02 -5.07 5.66
CA LEU A 44 -0.72 -4.08 4.87
C LEU A 44 -0.36 -4.16 3.38
N SER A 45 0.93 -4.34 3.07
CA SER A 45 1.40 -4.52 1.70
C SER A 45 0.82 -5.78 1.06
N ASN A 46 0.70 -6.87 1.82
CA ASN A 46 0.05 -8.09 1.38
C ASN A 46 -1.47 -7.95 1.24
N THR A 47 -2.11 -7.11 2.05
CA THR A 47 -3.54 -6.83 1.96
C THR A 47 -3.87 -5.96 0.74
N ASN A 48 -3.05 -4.95 0.44
CA ASN A 48 -3.21 -4.11 -0.75
C ASN A 48 -2.95 -4.89 -2.05
N LYS A 49 -2.08 -5.91 -2.04
CA LYS A 49 -1.93 -6.84 -3.17
C LYS A 49 -3.16 -7.71 -3.43
N LYS A 50 -4.06 -7.86 -2.44
CA LYS A 50 -5.32 -8.60 -2.56
C LYS A 50 -6.51 -7.73 -2.95
N VAL A 51 -6.32 -6.45 -3.22
CA VAL A 51 -7.24 -5.75 -4.12
C VAL A 51 -6.86 -6.17 -5.53
N ASP A 52 -7.07 -7.45 -5.84
CA ASP A 52 -7.13 -7.92 -7.22
C ASP A 52 -8.28 -7.16 -7.85
N LYS A 53 -7.96 -6.02 -8.48
CA LYS A 53 -8.93 -5.29 -9.28
C LYS A 53 -9.37 -6.27 -10.35
N GLU A 54 -10.60 -6.76 -10.21
CA GLU A 54 -11.13 -7.83 -11.03
C GLU A 54 -10.96 -7.46 -12.51
N LYS A 55 -10.11 -8.22 -13.20
CA LYS A 55 -9.82 -8.02 -14.62
C LYS A 55 -10.80 -8.85 -15.42
N LEU A 56 -11.57 -8.18 -16.26
CA LEU A 56 -12.50 -8.81 -17.18
C LEU A 56 -11.87 -8.84 -18.56
N ASN A 57 -11.76 -10.02 -19.18
CA ASN A 57 -11.37 -10.11 -20.58
C ASN A 57 -12.47 -9.53 -21.50
N MET A 58 -12.21 -9.45 -22.80
CA MET A 58 -13.19 -8.92 -23.78
C MET A 58 -14.57 -9.59 -23.69
N LYS A 59 -14.63 -10.91 -23.42
CA LYS A 59 -15.90 -11.66 -23.35
C LYS A 59 -16.69 -11.27 -22.12
N GLU A 60 -16.01 -11.29 -20.99
CA GLU A 60 -16.57 -10.92 -19.69
C GLU A 60 -17.02 -9.46 -19.71
N SER A 61 -16.20 -8.55 -20.24
CA SER A 61 -16.53 -7.13 -20.33
C SER A 61 -17.74 -6.86 -21.24
N THR A 62 -17.84 -7.57 -22.37
CA THR A 62 -18.98 -7.46 -23.29
C THR A 62 -20.28 -7.89 -22.60
N ALA A 63 -20.24 -9.02 -21.89
CA ALA A 63 -21.38 -9.53 -21.14
C ALA A 63 -21.72 -8.61 -19.95
N TYR A 64 -20.71 -8.12 -19.23
CA TYR A 64 -20.86 -7.23 -18.07
C TYR A 64 -21.55 -5.92 -18.42
N LEU A 65 -21.18 -5.31 -19.56
CA LEU A 65 -21.79 -4.09 -20.07
C LEU A 65 -23.14 -4.34 -20.78
N GLY A 66 -23.59 -5.59 -20.88
CA GLY A 66 -24.84 -5.96 -21.54
C GLY A 66 -24.82 -5.78 -23.06
N TYR A 67 -23.65 -5.77 -23.70
CA TYR A 67 -23.55 -5.63 -25.14
C TYR A 67 -23.85 -6.94 -25.89
N LYS A 68 -24.52 -6.82 -27.03
CA LYS A 68 -24.90 -7.96 -27.87
C LYS A 68 -23.74 -8.61 -28.61
N SER A 69 -22.63 -7.89 -28.81
CA SER A 69 -21.48 -8.39 -29.56
C SER A 69 -20.17 -7.74 -29.15
N TYR A 70 -19.06 -8.45 -29.38
CA TYR A 70 -17.70 -7.92 -29.21
C TYR A 70 -17.43 -6.68 -30.06
N ASN A 71 -18.00 -6.61 -31.26
CA ASN A 71 -17.79 -5.47 -32.17
C ASN A 71 -18.33 -4.18 -31.55
N THR A 72 -19.43 -4.27 -30.80
CA THR A 72 -19.99 -3.13 -30.07
C THR A 72 -19.01 -2.64 -29.00
N LEU A 73 -18.44 -3.55 -28.21
CA LEU A 73 -17.40 -3.19 -27.24
C LEU A 73 -16.17 -2.59 -27.93
N SER A 74 -15.64 -3.26 -28.96
CA SER A 74 -14.46 -2.79 -29.71
C SER A 74 -14.64 -1.39 -30.30
N SER A 75 -15.85 -1.06 -30.77
CA SER A 75 -16.16 0.27 -31.31
C SER A 75 -16.15 1.39 -30.26
N ARG A 76 -16.29 1.05 -28.97
CA ARG A 76 -16.22 2.00 -27.85
C ARG A 76 -14.80 2.24 -27.37
N ILE A 77 -13.90 1.29 -27.62
CA ILE A 77 -12.49 1.42 -27.23
C ILE A 77 -11.87 2.62 -27.96
N GLY A 78 -11.28 3.53 -27.19
CA GLY A 78 -10.66 4.75 -27.73
C GLY A 78 -11.63 5.92 -27.93
N THR A 79 -12.92 5.73 -27.63
CA THR A 79 -13.86 6.86 -27.54
C THR A 79 -13.63 7.66 -26.26
N GLU A 80 -13.88 8.97 -26.31
CA GLU A 80 -13.66 9.85 -25.17
C GLU A 80 -14.49 9.43 -23.96
N GLY A 81 -13.82 9.30 -22.81
CA GLY A 81 -14.46 8.90 -21.55
C GLY A 81 -14.71 7.40 -21.39
N PHE A 82 -14.37 6.55 -22.37
CA PHE A 82 -14.45 5.10 -22.19
C PHE A 82 -13.28 4.56 -21.34
N PRO A 83 -13.49 3.54 -20.48
CA PRO A 83 -12.44 2.94 -19.65
C PRO A 83 -11.22 2.45 -20.44
N LYS A 84 -10.05 2.56 -19.82
CA LYS A 84 -8.80 2.13 -20.43
C LYS A 84 -8.75 0.60 -20.51
N ARG A 85 -8.13 0.11 -21.58
CA ARG A 85 -7.83 -1.32 -21.75
C ARG A 85 -6.40 -1.62 -21.34
N TYR A 86 -6.18 -2.84 -20.88
CA TYR A 86 -4.88 -3.38 -20.54
C TYR A 86 -4.60 -4.62 -21.39
N GLU A 87 -3.36 -4.78 -21.83
CA GLU A 87 -2.94 -5.93 -22.62
C GLU A 87 -2.01 -6.81 -21.75
N ASP A 88 -2.35 -8.09 -21.63
CA ASP A 88 -1.57 -9.07 -20.87
C ASP A 88 -1.55 -10.40 -21.65
N GLY A 89 -0.36 -10.88 -22.01
CA GLY A 89 -0.19 -12.08 -22.83
C GLY A 89 -0.92 -12.05 -24.18
N GLY A 90 -1.06 -10.87 -24.80
CA GLY A 90 -1.77 -10.68 -26.08
C GLY A 90 -3.29 -10.69 -25.97
N LYS A 91 -3.85 -10.72 -24.75
CA LYS A 91 -5.29 -10.59 -24.49
C LYS A 91 -5.61 -9.21 -23.93
N VAL A 92 -6.77 -8.70 -24.31
CA VAL A 92 -7.29 -7.41 -23.84
C VAL A 92 -8.18 -7.63 -22.60
N TYR A 93 -7.93 -6.81 -21.58
CA TYR A 93 -8.67 -6.78 -20.32
C TYR A 93 -9.12 -5.37 -19.96
N PHE A 94 -10.16 -5.30 -19.13
CA PHE A 94 -10.67 -4.09 -18.48
C PHE A 94 -10.74 -4.33 -16.98
N LEU A 95 -10.52 -3.27 -16.21
CA LEU A 95 -10.77 -3.32 -14.77
C LEU A 95 -12.27 -3.15 -14.53
N LYS A 96 -12.90 -4.09 -13.82
CA LYS A 96 -14.32 -4.02 -13.48
C LYS A 96 -14.67 -2.71 -12.79
N GLU A 97 -13.83 -2.23 -11.88
CA GLU A 97 -13.99 -0.95 -11.17
C GLU A 97 -14.09 0.25 -12.13
N GLU A 98 -13.29 0.28 -13.20
CA GLU A 98 -13.34 1.37 -14.18
C GLU A 98 -14.61 1.29 -15.05
N LEU A 99 -15.07 0.07 -15.37
CA LEU A 99 -16.36 -0.13 -16.04
C LEU A 99 -17.52 0.32 -15.12
N ASP A 100 -17.46 0.02 -13.83
CA ASP A 100 -18.47 0.42 -12.83
C ASP A 100 -18.56 1.94 -12.72
N ALA A 101 -17.41 2.62 -12.57
CA ALA A 101 -17.34 4.07 -12.53
C ALA A 101 -17.92 4.71 -13.81
N TRP A 102 -17.62 4.13 -14.96
CA TRP A 102 -18.15 4.61 -16.23
C TRP A 102 -19.67 4.44 -16.35
N ILE A 103 -20.23 3.28 -15.96
CA ILE A 103 -21.68 3.06 -15.94
C ILE A 103 -22.39 4.09 -15.06
N VAL A 104 -21.82 4.41 -13.89
CA VAL A 104 -22.37 5.45 -13.01
C VAL A 104 -22.38 6.82 -13.71
N THR A 105 -21.30 7.18 -14.42
CA THR A 105 -21.22 8.46 -15.14
C THR A 105 -22.22 8.58 -16.30
N LEU A 106 -22.62 7.45 -16.90
CA LEU A 106 -23.67 7.44 -17.93
C LEU A 106 -25.03 7.75 -17.31
N LYS A 107 -25.36 7.11 -16.18
CA LYS A 107 -26.64 7.29 -15.48
C LYS A 107 -26.85 8.69 -14.90
N SER A 108 -25.77 9.41 -14.57
CA SER A 108 -25.86 10.80 -14.07
C SER A 108 -26.11 11.85 -15.16
N LYS A 109 -26.08 11.45 -16.44
CA LYS A 109 -26.31 12.33 -17.60
C LYS A 109 -27.70 12.14 -18.24
N GLU A 110 -28.49 11.20 -17.73
CA GLU A 110 -29.91 11.01 -18.06
C GLU A 110 -30.79 11.78 -17.06
#